data_AF-A0A662KBP9-F1
#
_entry.id   AF-A0A662KBP9-F1
#
_cell.length_a   1.000
_cell.length_b   1.000
_cell.length_c   1.000
_cell.angle_alpha   90.00
_cell.angle_beta   90.00
_cell.angle_gamma   90.00
#
_symmetry.space_group_name_H-M   'P 1'
#
loop_
_entity.id
_entity.type
_entity.pdbx_description
1 polymer ?
#
loop_
_entity_poly.entity_id
_entity_poly.type
_entity_poly.pdbx_seq_one_letter_code
_entity_poly.pdbx_strand_id
1 'polypeptide(L)'
;EKFANGLEKLVKIASKGRTALMCCEKFPWKCHRRFIGYELIKKGWKVMHVIDKDRVWIPKGKAEMLDDKVKFLQFDLKRKI
;
A
#
# COMPACT_ATOMS: atom_id res chain seq x y z
N GLU A 1 -6.89 15.87 9.83
CA GLU A 1 -8.11 15.03 9.76
C GLU A 1 -8.41 14.38 8.41
N LYS A 2 -8.41 15.08 7.27
CA LYS A 2 -8.98 14.56 6.00
C LYS A 2 -8.40 13.22 5.49
N PHE A 3 -7.09 13.00 5.62
CA PHE A 3 -6.44 11.78 5.10
C PHE A 3 -6.79 10.52 5.91
N ALA A 4 -6.71 10.59 7.24
CA ALA A 4 -6.97 9.44 8.12
C ALA A 4 -8.41 8.93 7.96
N ASN A 5 -9.38 9.83 7.93
CA ASN A 5 -10.80 9.49 7.74
C ASN A 5 -11.04 8.85 6.36
N GLY A 6 -10.38 9.34 5.32
CA GLY A 6 -10.43 8.73 3.98
C GLY A 6 -9.82 7.33 3.96
N LEU A 7 -8.70 7.13 4.65
CA LEU A 7 -8.03 5.83 4.76
C LEU A 7 -8.91 4.82 5.50
N GLU A 8 -9.57 5.22 6.59
CA GLU A 8 -10.51 4.34 7.32
C GLU A 8 -11.71 3.93 6.46
N LYS A 9 -12.28 4.87 5.69
CA LYS A 9 -13.35 4.56 4.73
C LYS A 9 -12.87 3.53 3.69
N LEU A 10 -11.66 3.72 3.16
CA LEU A 10 -11.08 2.79 2.21
C LEU A 10 -10.87 1.40 2.82
N VAL A 11 -10.36 1.32 4.06
CA VAL A 11 -10.20 0.06 4.79
C VAL A 11 -11.54 -0.65 4.99
N LYS A 12 -12.60 0.07 5.35
CA LYS A 12 -13.97 -0.49 5.47
C LYS A 12 -14.54 -1.00 4.14
N ILE A 13 -14.12 -0.45 3.01
CA ILE A 13 -14.50 -0.94 1.68
C ILE A 13 -13.67 -2.18 1.34
N ALA A 14 -12.35 -2.11 1.54
CA ALA A 14 -11.41 -3.20 1.25
C ALA A 14 -11.64 -4.44 2.12
N SER A 15 -12.20 -4.29 3.33
CA SER A 15 -12.56 -5.44 4.17
C SER A 15 -13.75 -6.26 3.63
N LYS A 16 -14.55 -5.70 2.71
CA LYS A 16 -15.68 -6.37 2.08
C LYS A 16 -15.27 -7.15 0.83
N GLY A 17 -14.08 -6.89 0.29
CA GLY A 17 -13.59 -7.57 -0.91
C GLY A 17 -12.44 -6.85 -1.61
N ARG A 18 -11.96 -7.46 -2.69
CA ARG A 18 -10.88 -6.91 -3.53
C ARG A 18 -11.28 -5.54 -4.07
N THR A 19 -10.50 -4.52 -3.73
CA THR A 19 -10.79 -3.12 -4.04
C THR A 19 -9.67 -2.52 -4.88
N ALA A 20 -10.03 -1.82 -5.96
CA ALA A 20 -9.10 -1.09 -6.81
C ALA A 20 -9.19 0.42 -6.54
N LEU A 21 -8.03 1.07 -6.35
CA LEU A 21 -7.91 2.51 -6.24
C LEU A 21 -7.15 3.05 -7.46
N MET A 22 -7.80 3.91 -8.23
CA MET A 22 -7.26 4.47 -9.47
C MET A 22 -6.84 5.94 -9.31
N CYS A 23 -5.87 6.36 -10.12
CA CYS A 23 -5.29 7.71 -10.19
C CYS A 23 -4.99 7.98 -11.68
N CYS A 24 -4.90 9.24 -12.11
CA CYS A 24 -4.62 9.59 -13.52
C CYS A 24 -3.19 9.18 -13.92
N GLU A 25 -2.27 9.16 -12.96
CA GLU A 25 -0.86 8.89 -13.19
C GLU A 25 -0.55 7.39 -13.24
N LYS A 26 0.18 6.99 -14.29
CA LYS A 26 0.60 5.59 -14.54
C LYS A 26 1.40 4.99 -13.38
N PHE A 27 2.38 5.72 -12.84
CA PHE A 27 3.32 5.18 -11.86
C PHE A 27 3.01 5.61 -10.42
N PRO A 28 3.00 4.69 -9.44
CA PRO A 28 2.64 5.01 -8.06
C PRO A 28 3.62 5.99 -7.41
N TRP A 29 4.93 5.88 -7.63
CA TRP A 29 5.92 6.82 -7.07
C TRP A 29 5.77 8.25 -7.59
N LYS A 30 5.02 8.47 -8.68
CA LYS A 30 4.73 9.80 -9.24
C LYS A 30 3.38 10.38 -8.79
N CYS A 31 2.49 9.59 -8.17
CA CYS A 31 1.18 10.06 -7.68
C CYS A 31 1.06 9.95 -6.15
N HIS A 32 0.15 10.75 -5.60
CA HIS A 32 -0.23 10.78 -4.19
C HIS A 32 -0.77 9.42 -3.66
N ARG A 33 -1.25 8.52 -4.54
CA ARG A 33 -1.69 7.16 -4.15
C ARG A 33 -0.58 6.31 -3.53
N ARG A 34 0.71 6.67 -3.69
CA ARG A 34 1.82 6.01 -2.97
C ARG A 34 1.67 6.10 -1.45
N PHE A 35 1.16 7.23 -0.94
CA PHE A 35 0.99 7.41 0.50
C PHE A 35 -0.12 6.51 1.04
N ILE A 36 -1.22 6.37 0.29
CA ILE A 36 -2.32 5.46 0.63
C ILE A 36 -1.81 4.01 0.63
N GLY A 37 -1.12 3.60 -0.45
CA GLY A 37 -0.55 2.26 -0.56
C GLY A 37 0.43 1.95 0.58
N TYR A 38 1.29 2.91 0.94
CA TYR A 38 2.23 2.76 2.04
C TYR A 38 1.55 2.57 3.40
N GLU A 39 0.53 3.37 3.71
CA GLU A 39 -0.22 3.24 4.97
C GLU A 39 -1.05 1.95 5.03
N LEU A 40 -1.58 1.49 3.90
CA LEU A 40 -2.23 0.17 3.80
C LEU A 40 -1.23 -0.95 4.06
N ILE A 41 -0.03 -0.88 3.47
CA ILE A 41 1.04 -1.86 3.71
C ILE A 41 1.43 -1.88 5.18
N LYS A 42 1.67 -0.72 5.81
CA LYS A 42 1.94 -0.63 7.26
C LYS A 42 0.86 -1.28 8.11
N LYS A 43 -0.39 -1.27 7.65
CA LYS A 43 -1.55 -1.86 8.31
C LYS A 43 -1.74 -3.36 8.01
N GLY A 44 -0.82 -4.02 7.32
CA GLY A 44 -0.94 -5.46 7.02
C GLY A 44 -1.56 -5.80 5.67
N TRP A 45 -1.97 -4.81 4.88
CA TRP A 45 -2.68 -5.08 3.63
C TRP A 45 -1.72 -5.46 2.50
N LYS A 46 -2.11 -6.46 1.72
CA LYS A 46 -1.46 -6.76 0.44
C LYS A 46 -1.84 -5.69 -0.59
N VAL A 47 -0.86 -4.89 -1.01
CA VAL A 47 -1.04 -3.85 -2.03
C VAL A 47 -0.31 -4.22 -3.30
N MET A 48 -1.01 -4.14 -4.42
CA MET A 48 -0.49 -4.40 -5.77
C MET A 48 -0.78 -3.19 -6.65
N HIS A 49 0.23 -2.63 -7.30
CA HIS A 49 0.06 -1.53 -8.24
C HIS A 49 0.01 -2.05 -9.67
N VAL A 50 -1.17 -2.01 -10.28
CA VAL A 50 -1.33 -2.29 -11.71
C VAL A 50 -0.72 -1.12 -12.49
N ILE A 51 0.33 -1.41 -13.28
CA ILE A 51 1.05 -0.43 -14.10
C ILE A 51 0.58 -0.51 -15.56
N ASP A 52 0.33 -1.73 -16.04
CA ASP A 52 -0.12 -2.03 -17.39
C ASP A 52 -0.85 -3.38 -17.42
N LYS A 53 -1.43 -3.75 -18.57
CA LYS A 53 -2.22 -4.99 -18.74
C LYS A 53 -1.52 -6.23 -18.16
N ASP A 54 -0.23 -6.37 -18.45
CA ASP A 54 0.59 -7.51 -18.06
C ASP A 54 1.69 -7.14 -17.05
N ARG A 55 1.59 -5.95 -16.43
CA ARG A 55 2.61 -5.44 -15.52
C ARG A 55 2.01 -4.98 -14.20
N VAL A 56 2.35 -5.72 -13.15
CA VAL A 56 2.04 -5.36 -11.76
C VAL A 56 3.33 -5.10 -11.01
N TRP A 57 3.36 -3.99 -10.29
CA TRP A 57 4.44 -3.65 -9.36
C TRP A 57 3.99 -3.89 -7.92
N ILE A 58 4.71 -4.74 -7.21
CA ILE A 58 4.48 -5.02 -5.79
C ILE A 58 5.59 -4.32 -5.00
N PRO A 59 5.26 -3.40 -4.08
CA PRO A 59 6.26 -2.74 -3.26
C PRO A 59 7.09 -3.75 -2.47
N LYS A 60 8.41 -3.69 -2.61
CA LYS A 60 9.34 -4.52 -1.81
C LYS A 60 9.61 -3.83 -0.48
N GLY A 61 9.01 -4.34 0.58
CA GLY A 61 9.35 -4.06 1.98
C GLY A 61 9.16 -5.37 2.76
N LYS A 62 10.09 -5.72 3.66
CA LYS A 62 10.07 -7.01 4.36
C LYS A 62 8.89 -7.09 5.32
N ALA A 63 7.76 -7.59 4.83
CA ALA A 63 6.72 -8.22 5.62
C ALA A 63 6.96 -9.72 5.51
N GLU A 64 7.55 -10.32 6.54
CA GLU A 64 7.63 -11.78 6.61
C GLU A 64 6.30 -12.31 7.17
N MET A 65 5.78 -13.34 6.50
CA MET A 65 4.60 -14.07 6.93
C MET A 65 5.05 -15.08 8.00
N LEU A 66 4.57 -14.93 9.22
CA LEU A 66 4.78 -15.90 10.30
C LEU A 66 3.41 -16.22 10.92
N ASP A 67 2.99 -17.48 10.84
CA ASP A 67 1.77 -18.02 11.47
C ASP A 67 0.53 -17.11 11.34
N ASP A 68 0.11 -16.87 10.09
CA ASP A 68 -1.06 -16.06 9.72
C ASP A 68 -1.08 -14.62 10.27
N LYS A 69 0.06 -14.12 10.78
CA LYS A 69 0.22 -12.77 11.31
C LYS A 69 1.37 -12.07 10.59
N VAL A 70 1.09 -10.88 10.05
CA VAL A 70 2.11 -10.04 9.43
C VAL A 70 2.89 -9.32 10.55
N LYS A 71 4.19 -9.63 10.70
CA LYS A 71 5.07 -8.92 11.63
C LYS A 71 5.98 -7.96 10.85
N PHE A 72 5.93 -6.68 11.19
CA PHE A 72 6.73 -5.64 10.54
C PHE A 72 8.03 -5.40 11.32
N LEU A 73 9.18 -5.47 10.65
CA LEU A 73 10.46 -4.97 11.18
C LEU A 73 10.72 -3.58 10.61
N GLN A 74 11.12 -2.65 11.49
CA GLN A 74 11.31 -1.22 11.21
C GLN A 74 12.15 -0.96 9.96
N PHE A 75 11.67 -0.03 9.14
CA PHE A 75 12.39 0.50 7.99
C PHE A 75 13.46 1.47 8.50
N ASP A 76 14.74 1.12 8.35
CA ASP A 76 15.83 2.07 8.59
C ASP A 76 15.78 3.19 7.54
N LEU A 77 15.45 4.39 8.00
CA LEU A 77 15.38 5.63 7.21
C LEU A 77 16.77 6.17 6.82
N LYS A 78 17.88 5.49 7.14
CA LYS A 78 19.25 5.98 6.87
C LYS A 78 19.78 5.74 5.44
N ARG A 79 18.95 5.84 4.39
CA ARG A 79 19.50 6.08 3.05
C ARG A 79 19.76 7.57 2.87
N LYS A 80 20.97 7.93 3.31
CA LYS A 80 21.73 9.17 3.13
C LYS A 80 21.32 9.94 1.86
N ILE A 81 20.95 11.21 2.06
CA ILE A 81 21.28 12.31 1.14
C ILE A 81 22.80 12.47 1.16
#